data_AF-A0A396I777-F1
#
_entry.id   AF-A0A396I777-F1
#
_cell.length_a   1.000
_cell.length_b   1.000
_cell.length_c   1.000
_cell.angle_alpha   90.00
_cell.angle_beta   90.00
_cell.angle_gamma   90.00
#
_symmetry.space_group_name_H-M   'P 1'
#
loop_
_entity.id
_entity.type
_entity.pdbx_description
1 polymer ?
#
loop_
_entity_poly.entity_id
_entity_poly.type
_entity_poly.pdbx_seq_one_letter_code
_entity_poly.pdbx_strand_id
1 'polypeptide(L)'
;MGISMAAETQFHVLAVDDSIIDRMLIERLLKTSSFHVTTMDSASKALKFLGLVEDVASEVHGDVDVNLIIADYCMPGMTGYDLLRKIKVRI
;
A
#
# COMPACT_ATOMS: atom_id res chain seq x y z
N MET A 1 -22.98 9.55 -27.68
CA MET A 1 -22.43 10.71 -26.94
C MET A 1 -21.37 10.16 -26.02
N GLY A 2 -20.10 10.39 -26.36
CA GLY A 2 -18.97 9.87 -25.61
C GLY A 2 -18.83 10.62 -24.29
N ILE A 3 -18.90 9.89 -23.19
CA ILE A 3 -18.43 10.41 -21.90
C ILE A 3 -16.90 10.35 -21.94
N SER A 4 -16.29 11.53 -22.11
CA SER A 4 -14.92 11.76 -21.69
C SER A 4 -14.91 11.59 -20.17
N MET A 5 -14.46 10.43 -19.68
CA MET A 5 -14.02 10.34 -18.30
C MET A 5 -12.62 10.93 -18.28
N ALA A 6 -12.50 12.14 -17.74
CA ALA A 6 -11.24 12.57 -17.15
C ALA A 6 -10.72 11.40 -16.30
N ALA A 7 -9.43 11.10 -16.40
CA ALA A 7 -8.79 10.11 -15.55
C ALA A 7 -8.89 10.61 -14.11
N GLU A 8 -10.00 10.32 -13.42
CA GLU A 8 -10.07 10.50 -11.98
C GLU A 8 -9.05 9.54 -11.39
N THR A 9 -8.09 10.10 -10.65
CA THR A 9 -7.09 9.34 -9.94
C THR A 9 -7.82 8.38 -9.00
N GLN A 10 -7.79 7.09 -9.33
CA GLN A 10 -8.49 6.07 -8.55
C GLN A 10 -7.89 6.03 -7.15
N PHE A 11 -8.71 6.24 -6.12
CA PHE A 11 -8.25 6.26 -4.72
C PHE A 11 -7.50 4.96 -4.39
N HIS A 12 -6.24 5.09 -3.99
CA HIS A 12 -5.31 3.99 -3.83
C HIS A 12 -5.16 3.57 -2.38
N VAL A 13 -5.40 2.28 -2.13
CA VAL A 13 -5.24 1.64 -0.83
C VAL A 13 -4.05 0.68 -0.87
N LEU A 14 -3.12 0.82 0.07
CA LEU A 14 -2.06 -0.14 0.35
C LEU A 14 -2.48 -1.03 1.53
N ALA A 15 -2.69 -2.33 1.28
CA ALA A 15 -3.01 -3.31 2.32
C ALA A 15 -1.78 -4.17 2.65
N VAL A 16 -1.35 -4.19 3.90
CA VAL A 16 -0.15 -4.87 4.37
C VAL A 16 -0.51 -5.89 5.45
N ASP A 17 -0.41 -7.17 5.12
CA ASP A 17 -0.84 -8.26 5.99
C ASP A 17 -0.06 -9.52 5.62
N ASP A 18 0.49 -10.27 6.57
CA ASP A 18 1.27 -11.47 6.29
C ASP A 18 0.39 -12.69 5.92
N SER A 19 -0.89 -12.66 6.28
CA SER A 19 -1.90 -13.65 5.89
C SER A 19 -2.37 -13.45 4.44
N ILE A 20 -2.13 -14.46 3.61
CA ILE A 20 -2.56 -14.44 2.20
C ILE A 20 -4.10 -14.35 2.06
N ILE A 21 -4.83 -14.99 2.97
CA ILE A 21 -6.30 -15.03 2.91
C ILE A 21 -6.87 -13.64 3.21
N ASP A 22 -6.31 -12.95 4.21
CA ASP A 22 -6.76 -11.61 4.60
C ASP A 22 -6.42 -10.58 3.51
N ARG A 23 -5.22 -10.66 2.90
CA ARG A 23 -4.89 -9.84 1.71
C ARG A 23 -5.87 -10.04 0.56
N MET A 24 -6.21 -11.28 0.23
CA MET A 24 -7.17 -11.57 -0.86
C MET A 24 -8.58 -11.07 -0.54
N LEU A 25 -8.99 -11.15 0.73
CA LEU A 25 -10.28 -10.63 1.18
C LEU A 25 -10.34 -9.11 1.06
N ILE A 26 -9.36 -8.40 1.60
CA ILE A 26 -9.27 -6.93 1.54
C ILE A 26 -9.23 -6.47 0.08
N GLU A 27 -8.39 -7.10 -0.75
CA GLU A 27 -8.27 -6.77 -2.17
C GLU A 27 -9.60 -6.92 -2.92
N ARG A 28 -10.31 -8.05 -2.72
CA ARG A 28 -11.60 -8.28 -3.37
C ARG A 28 -12.64 -7.25 -2.95
N LEU A 29 -12.79 -7.01 -1.65
CA LEU A 29 -13.79 -6.08 -1.09
C LEU A 29 -13.59 -4.64 -1.58
N LEU A 30 -12.34 -4.18 -1.59
CA LEU A 30 -12.03 -2.81 -1.99
C LEU A 30 -12.03 -2.63 -3.51
N LYS A 31 -11.57 -3.61 -4.29
CA LYS A 31 -11.71 -3.57 -5.76
C LYS A 31 -13.17 -3.56 -6.21
N THR A 32 -14.07 -4.26 -5.51
CA THR A 32 -15.52 -4.16 -5.78
C THR A 32 -16.11 -2.79 -5.45
N SER A 33 -15.41 -1.99 -4.64
CA SER A 33 -15.81 -0.64 -4.24
C SER A 33 -15.05 0.45 -5.03
N SER A 34 -14.54 0.12 -6.22
CA SER A 34 -13.85 1.03 -7.15
C SER A 34 -12.52 1.61 -6.65
N PHE A 35 -11.87 1.00 -5.65
CA PHE A 35 -10.53 1.38 -5.22
C PHE A 35 -9.43 0.71 -6.05
N HIS A 36 -8.31 1.42 -6.23
CA HIS A 36 -7.05 0.80 -6.63
C HIS A 36 -6.45 0.16 -5.38
N VAL A 37 -6.06 -1.11 -5.42
CA VAL A 37 -5.55 -1.82 -4.25
C VAL A 37 -4.24 -2.49 -4.59
N THR A 38 -3.20 -2.15 -3.83
CA THR A 38 -1.91 -2.84 -3.81
C THR A 38 -1.83 -3.63 -2.50
N THR A 39 -1.47 -4.92 -2.57
CA THR A 39 -1.30 -5.75 -1.37
C THR A 39 0.16 -6.13 -1.18
N MET A 40 0.62 -6.20 0.07
CA MET A 40 1.97 -6.60 0.45
C MET A 40 1.97 -7.54 1.65
N ASP A 41 2.88 -8.51 1.65
CA ASP A 41 2.96 -9.56 2.68
C ASP A 41 3.81 -9.19 3.89
N SER A 42 4.43 -8.00 3.89
CA SER A 42 5.35 -7.61 4.94
C SER A 42 5.60 -6.10 4.97
N ALA A 43 5.84 -5.57 6.17
CA ALA A 43 6.20 -4.18 6.38
C ALA A 43 7.46 -3.76 5.59
N SER A 44 8.46 -4.63 5.50
CA SER A 44 9.70 -4.33 4.77
C SER A 44 9.47 -4.09 3.27
N LYS A 45 8.55 -4.83 2.64
CA LYS A 45 8.17 -4.58 1.24
C LYS A 45 7.37 -3.29 1.10
N ALA A 46 6.47 -3.01 2.03
CA ALA A 46 5.71 -1.76 2.06
C ALA A 46 6.62 -0.53 2.15
N LEU A 47 7.63 -0.55 3.01
CA LEU A 47 8.60 0.54 3.11
C LEU A 47 9.40 0.73 1.81
N LYS A 48 9.81 -0.36 1.15
CA LYS A 48 10.51 -0.28 -0.15
C LYS A 48 9.62 0.30 -1.24
N PHE A 49 8.36 -0.11 -1.28
CA PHE A 49 7.37 0.38 -2.24
C PHE A 49 7.07 1.87 -2.05
N LEU A 50 7.02 2.34 -0.81
CA LEU A 50 6.84 3.74 -0.46
C LEU A 50 8.13 4.58 -0.61
N GLY A 51 9.25 3.98 -1.07
CA GLY A 51 10.53 4.68 -1.21
C GLY A 51 11.17 5.10 0.12
N LEU A 52 10.84 4.40 1.21
CA LEU A 52 11.30 4.69 2.58
C LEU A 52 12.54 3.91 3.02
N VAL A 53 13.14 3.11 2.11
CA VAL A 53 14.35 2.34 2.40
C VAL A 53 15.45 2.77 1.42
N GLU A 54 16.54 3.31 1.97
CA GLU A 54 17.76 3.71 1.25
C GLU A 54 18.74 2.54 1.12
N ASP A 55 18.33 1.40 0.55
CA ASP A 55 19.28 0.33 0.25
C ASP A 55 19.36 0.12 -1.27
N VAL A 56 20.47 0.60 -1.83
CA VAL A 56 21.11 0.30 -3.12
C VAL A 56 20.19 -0.14 -4.28
N ALA A 57 20.06 0.77 -5.25
CA ALA A 57 19.77 0.52 -6.67
C ALA A 57 18.34 0.09 -7.06
N SER A 58 17.33 0.87 -6.67
CA SER A 58 16.07 0.91 -7.43
C SER A 58 15.77 2.33 -7.86
N GLU A 59 15.98 2.62 -9.15
CA GLU A 59 15.63 3.86 -9.85
C GLU A 59 14.11 4.04 -10.04
N VAL A 60 13.30 3.67 -9.04
CA VAL A 60 11.87 3.92 -9.06
C VAL A 60 11.56 4.98 -8.02
N HIS A 61 12.09 6.18 -8.26
CA HIS A 61 11.61 7.41 -7.62
C HIS A 61 10.28 7.83 -8.28
N GLY A 62 9.32 6.90 -8.33
CA GLY A 62 7.94 7.23 -8.61
C GLY A 62 7.32 7.65 -7.30
N ASP A 63 6.83 8.87 -7.21
CA ASP A 63 5.99 9.31 -6.09
C ASP A 63 4.74 8.42 -6.09
N VAL A 64 4.74 7.36 -5.29
CA VAL A 64 3.60 6.45 -5.21
C VAL A 64 2.56 7.12 -4.33
N ASP A 65 1.57 7.74 -4.95
CA ASP A 65 0.45 8.34 -4.25
C ASP A 65 -0.43 7.22 -3.66
N VAL A 66 -0.42 7.11 -2.33
CA VAL A 66 -1.25 6.18 -1.55
C VAL A 66 -2.14 7.02 -0.65
N ASN A 67 -3.46 6.83 -0.77
CA ASN A 67 -4.42 7.62 -0.02
C ASN A 67 -4.83 6.96 1.31
N LEU A 68 -4.72 5.63 1.42
CA LEU A 68 -5.01 4.87 2.65
C LEU A 68 -4.05 3.69 2.82
N ILE A 69 -3.60 3.46 4.05
CA ILE A 69 -2.83 2.27 4.43
C ILE A 69 -3.64 1.47 5.45
N ILE A 70 -3.88 0.19 5.15
CA ILE A 70 -4.44 -0.79 6.09
C ILE A 70 -3.31 -1.77 6.41
N ALA A 71 -3.04 -2.00 7.68
CA ALA A 71 -1.96 -2.89 8.10
C ALA A 71 -2.39 -3.81 9.24
N ASP A 72 -2.02 -5.10 9.15
CA ASP A 72 -2.08 -5.99 10.30
C ASP A 72 -1.08 -5.53 11.37
N TYR A 73 -1.45 -5.69 12.63
CA TYR A 73 -0.57 -5.34 13.75
C TYR A 73 0.53 -6.39 13.95
N CYS A 74 0.18 -7.66 13.85
CA CYS A 74 0.98 -8.82 14.28
C CYS A 74 1.80 -9.45 13.14
N MET A 75 2.59 -8.64 12.44
CA MET A 75 3.46 -9.16 11.37
C MET A 75 4.84 -9.61 11.89
N PRO A 76 5.44 -10.67 11.31
CA PRO A 76 6.79 -11.12 11.64
C PRO A 76 7.85 -10.08 11.23
N GLY A 77 8.87 -9.92 12.08
CA GLY A 77 9.99 -9.00 11.86
C GLY A 77 9.71 -7.53 12.20
N MET A 78 8.52 -7.01 11.89
CA MET A 78 8.11 -5.63 12.21
C MET A 78 6.60 -5.54 12.37
N THR A 79 6.13 -4.92 13.46
CA THR A 79 4.69 -4.74 13.70
C THR A 79 4.07 -3.72 12.74
N GLY A 80 2.74 -3.76 12.55
CA GLY A 80 2.01 -2.71 11.84
C GLY A 80 2.19 -1.32 12.47
N TYR A 81 2.34 -1.25 13.80
CA TYR A 81 2.65 -0.01 14.50
C TYR A 81 4.05 0.53 14.14
N ASP A 82 5.07 -0.33 14.10
CA ASP A 82 6.42 0.06 13.70
C ASP A 82 6.46 0.54 12.24
N LEU A 83 5.74 -0.14 11.35
CA LEU A 83 5.55 0.26 9.95
C LEU A 83 4.97 1.67 9.85
N LEU A 84 3.80 1.89 10.47
CA LEU A 84 3.10 3.18 10.42
C LEU A 84 3.92 4.29 11.09
N ARG A 85 4.66 3.99 12.16
CA ARG A 85 5.57 4.96 12.80
C ARG A 85 6.67 5.41 11.83
N LYS A 86 7.25 4.50 11.05
CA LYS A 86 8.27 4.85 10.03
C LYS A 86 7.70 5.69 8.89
N ILE A 87 6.48 5.37 8.44
CA ILE A 87 5.80 6.12 7.37
C ILE A 87 5.47 7.54 7.85
N LYS A 88 4.90 7.67 9.06
CA LYS A 88 4.48 8.95 9.64
C LYS A 88 5.61 9.98 9.76
N VAL A 89 6.87 9.55 9.88
CA VAL A 89 8.01 10.48 9.99
C VAL A 89 8.24 11.28 8.69
N ARG A 90 7.67 10.86 7.55
CA ARG A 90 7.88 11.50 6.24
C ARG A 90 6.69 12.30 5.71
N ILE A 91 5.49 12.12 6.27
CA ILE A 91 4.25 12.84 5.92
C ILE A 91 3.91 13.89 6.98
#